data_AF-A0A7W6BAB4-F1
#
_entry.id   AF-A0A7W6BAB4-F1
#
_cell.length_a   1.000
_cell.length_b   1.000
_cell.length_c   1.000
_cell.angle_alpha   90.00
_cell.angle_beta   90.00
_cell.angle_gamma   90.00
#
_symmetry.space_group_name_H-M   'P 1'
#
loop_
_entity.id
_entity.type
_entity.pdbx_description
1 polymer ?
#
loop_
_entity_poly.entity_id
_entity_poly.type
_entity_poly.pdbx_seq_one_letter_code
_entity_poly.pdbx_strand_id
1 'polypeptide(L)' 'MRKLLFPLIAFGLAACSEQTERTYTVEELVADEALLSGIITNCRNNPGELRDTANCRNAEAADGTLRLQRMRRTLRG' A
#
# COMPACT_ATOMS: atom_id res chain seq x y z
N MET A 1 -36.29 -25.67 -37.93
CA MET A 1 -36.35 -24.27 -37.49
C MET A 1 -35.37 -24.08 -36.35
N ARG A 2 -34.26 -23.39 -36.62
CA ARG A 2 -33.12 -23.25 -35.71
C ARG A 2 -32.83 -21.76 -35.61
N LYS A 3 -33.33 -21.10 -34.56
CA LYS A 3 -32.88 -19.76 -34.19
C LYS A 3 -32.52 -19.76 -32.71
N LEU A 4 -31.29 -19.31 -32.50
CA LEU A 4 -30.40 -19.59 -31.40
C LEU A 4 -30.97 -19.17 -30.04
N LEU A 5 -30.87 -20.09 -29.07
CA LEU A 5 -30.84 -19.80 -27.65
C LEU A 5 -29.49 -19.12 -27.31
N PHE A 6 -29.58 -17.90 -26.74
CA PHE A 6 -28.66 -17.25 -25.78
C PHE A 6 -27.15 -17.10 -26.15
N PRO A 7 -26.38 -16.16 -25.53
CA PRO A 7 -26.71 -15.42 -24.32
C PRO A 7 -26.51 -13.90 -24.37
N LEU A 8 -27.45 -13.23 -23.72
CA LEU A 8 -27.40 -11.84 -23.26
C LEU A 8 -26.63 -11.81 -21.91
N ILE A 9 -25.38 -12.25 -21.91
CA ILE A 9 -24.53 -12.27 -20.70
C ILE A 9 -23.12 -11.81 -21.10
N ALA A 10 -22.99 -10.52 -21.40
CA ALA A 10 -21.70 -9.90 -21.72
C ALA A 10 -21.55 -8.53 -21.06
N PHE A 11 -22.09 -8.36 -19.85
CA PHE A 11 -21.85 -7.16 -19.04
C PHE A 11 -21.64 -7.56 -17.59
N GLY A 12 -20.39 -7.50 -17.11
CA GLY A 12 -20.12 -7.75 -15.71
C GLY A 12 -18.66 -7.86 -15.25
N LEU A 13 -17.65 -7.46 -16.04
CA LEU A 13 -16.24 -7.53 -15.60
C LEU A 13 -15.55 -6.18 -15.37
N ALA A 14 -16.30 -5.07 -15.27
CA ALA A 14 -15.72 -3.75 -15.04
C ALA A 14 -15.46 -3.40 -13.55
N ALA A 15 -15.60 -4.36 -12.61
CA ALA A 15 -15.53 -4.05 -11.17
C ALA A 15 -14.16 -4.29 -10.50
N CYS A 16 -13.15 -4.79 -11.22
CA CYS A 16 -11.79 -4.94 -10.66
C CYS A 16 -10.93 -3.69 -10.87
N SER A 17 -11.45 -2.49 -10.60
CA SER A 17 -10.56 -1.34 -10.42
C SER A 17 -10.24 -1.26 -8.93
N GLU A 18 -9.09 -1.81 -8.54
CA GLU A 18 -8.53 -1.53 -7.22
C GLU A 18 -8.47 0.00 -7.08
N GLN A 19 -9.08 0.56 -6.03
CA GLN A 19 -8.90 1.96 -5.70
C GLN A 19 -7.39 2.16 -5.59
N THR A 20 -6.79 2.81 -6.60
CA THR A 20 -5.36 3.08 -6.59
C THR A 20 -5.15 4.21 -5.60
N GLU A 21 -5.01 3.83 -4.33
CA GLU A 21 -4.48 4.72 -3.31
C GLU A 21 -3.16 5.29 -3.83
N ARG A 22 -2.90 6.58 -3.58
CA ARG A 22 -1.63 7.20 -3.98
C ARG A 22 -0.49 6.36 -3.40
N THR A 23 0.42 5.94 -4.26
CA THR A 23 1.67 5.32 -3.82
C THR A 23 2.63 6.40 -3.32
N TYR A 24 3.05 6.31 -2.06
CA TYR A 24 4.07 7.18 -1.48
C TYR A 24 5.45 6.55 -1.61
N THR A 25 6.42 7.36 -2.01
CA THR A 25 7.84 6.97 -2.03
C THR A 25 8.41 6.87 -0.62
N VAL A 26 9.53 6.17 -0.45
CA VAL A 26 10.20 6.05 0.84
C VAL A 26 10.62 7.44 1.34
N GLU A 27 11.11 8.30 0.45
CA GLU A 27 11.58 9.65 0.77
C GLU A 27 10.45 10.55 1.28
N GLU A 28 9.28 10.49 0.66
CA GLU A 28 8.08 11.21 1.13
C GLU A 28 7.68 10.75 2.54
N LEU A 29 7.73 9.45 2.81
CA LEU A 29 7.39 8.89 4.12
C LEU A 29 8.44 9.18 5.19
N VAL A 30 9.72 9.22 4.83
CA VAL A 30 10.79 9.65 5.75
C VAL A 30 10.66 11.14 6.09
N ALA A 31 10.17 11.96 5.16
CA ALA A 31 9.95 13.39 5.38
C ALA A 31 8.71 13.70 6.24
N ASP A 32 7.75 12.78 6.35
CA ASP A 32 6.52 12.94 7.11
C ASP A 32 6.26 11.74 8.05
N GLU A 33 6.80 11.83 9.28
CA GLU A 33 6.65 10.77 10.28
C GLU A 33 5.18 10.53 10.69
N ALA A 34 4.30 11.53 10.57
CA ALA A 34 2.89 11.40 10.92
C ALA A 34 2.15 10.56 9.86
N LEU A 35 2.38 10.86 8.58
CA LEU A 35 1.88 10.06 7.47
C LEU A 35 2.40 8.62 7.54
N LEU A 36 3.70 8.44 7.78
CA LEU A 36 4.33 7.13 7.95
C LEU A 36 3.67 6.33 9.09
N SER A 37 3.47 6.95 10.25
CA SER A 37 2.83 6.30 11.40
C SER A 37 1.40 5.86 11.08
N GLY A 38 0.64 6.68 10.34
CA GLY A 38 -0.70 6.35 9.86
C GLY A 38 -0.70 5.12 8.96
N ILE A 39 0.18 5.10 7.95
CA ILE A 39 0.29 3.99 7.01
C ILE A 39 0.72 2.70 7.72
N ILE A 40 1.74 2.74 8.59
CA ILE A 40 2.18 1.56 9.36
C ILE A 40 1.04 0.99 10.22
N THR A 41 0.27 1.86 10.87
CA THR A 41 -0.88 1.43 11.66
C THR A 41 -1.91 0.73 10.78
N ASN A 42 -2.21 1.29 9.61
CA ASN A 42 -3.13 0.68 8.66
C ASN A 42 -2.63 -0.69 8.16
N CYS A 43 -1.34 -0.79 7.82
CA CYS A 43 -0.70 -2.03 7.40
C CYS A 43 -0.76 -3.13 8.48
N ARG A 44 -0.50 -2.76 9.74
CA ARG A 44 -0.54 -3.69 10.89
C ARG A 44 -1.95 -4.17 11.21
N ASN A 45 -2.95 -3.32 11.00
CA ASN A 45 -4.35 -3.68 11.22
C ASN A 45 -4.90 -4.59 10.11
N ASN A 46 -4.31 -4.58 8.92
CA ASN A 46 -4.78 -5.33 7.75
C ASN A 46 -3.65 -6.17 7.10
N PRO A 47 -3.01 -7.09 7.84
CA PRO A 47 -1.81 -7.78 7.38
C PRO A 47 -2.07 -8.79 6.25
N GLY A 48 -3.32 -9.23 6.04
CA GLY A 48 -3.67 -10.10 4.90
C GLY A 48 -3.92 -9.32 3.62
N GLU A 49 -4.56 -8.15 3.72
CA GLU A 49 -5.01 -7.37 2.57
C GLU A 49 -3.95 -6.38 2.09
N LEU A 50 -3.26 -5.71 3.02
CA LEU A 50 -2.41 -4.57 2.69
C LEU A 50 -0.91 -4.86 2.74
N ARG A 51 -0.47 -5.94 3.38
CA ARG A 51 0.96 -6.18 3.67
C ARG A 51 1.86 -6.13 2.44
N ASP A 52 1.39 -6.65 1.32
CA ASP A 52 2.17 -6.73 0.08
C ASP A 52 1.95 -5.52 -0.86
N THR A 53 1.17 -4.52 -0.42
CA THR A 53 0.98 -3.28 -1.18
C THR A 53 2.25 -2.43 -1.20
N ALA A 54 2.38 -1.59 -2.23
CA ALA A 54 3.52 -0.69 -2.37
C ALA A 54 3.68 0.26 -1.16
N ASN A 55 2.56 0.79 -0.65
CA ASN A 55 2.58 1.69 0.51
C ASN A 55 3.09 1.01 1.78
N CYS A 56 2.69 -0.23 2.07
CA CYS A 56 3.18 -0.94 3.25
C CYS A 56 4.67 -1.29 3.13
N ARG A 57 5.12 -1.73 1.95
CA ARG A 57 6.55 -2.00 1.69
C ARG A 57 7.40 -0.75 1.82
N ASN A 58 6.93 0.38 1.30
CA ASN A 58 7.65 1.64 1.39
C ASN A 58 7.67 2.18 2.83
N ALA A 59 6.57 2.00 3.58
CA ALA A 59 6.49 2.39 4.98
C ALA A 59 7.46 1.58 5.87
N GLU A 60 7.58 0.28 5.66
CA GLU A 60 8.56 -0.56 6.38
C GLU A 60 10.01 -0.11 6.09
N ALA A 61 10.32 0.20 4.82
CA ALA A 61 11.63 0.72 4.45
C ALA A 61 11.92 2.10 5.06
N ALA A 62 10.92 2.99 5.10
CA ALA A 62 11.02 4.31 5.72
C ALA A 62 11.25 4.23 7.23
N ASP A 63 10.51 3.37 7.95
CA ASP A 63 10.71 3.15 9.39
C ASP A 63 12.10 2.59 9.70
N GLY A 64 12.56 1.63 8.91
CA GLY A 64 13.93 1.12 9.00
C GLY A 64 14.98 2.21 8.81
N THR A 65 14.76 3.13 7.86
CA THR A 65 15.63 4.27 7.59
C THR A 65 15.67 5.23 8.79
N LEU A 66 14.51 5.63 9.33
CA LEU A 66 14.44 6.51 10.50
C LEU A 66 15.07 5.84 11.73
N ARG A 67 14.86 4.54 11.94
CA ARG A 67 15.48 3.79 13.03
C ARG A 67 17.00 3.86 12.95
N LEU A 68 17.57 3.64 11.76
CA LEU A 68 19.01 3.75 11.56
C LEU A 68 19.52 5.18 11.75
N GLN A 69 18.79 6.19 11.29
CA GLN A 69 19.17 7.59 11.53
C GLN A 69 19.19 7.94 13.03
N ARG A 70 18.17 7.52 13.79
CA ARG A 70 18.12 7.71 15.25
C ARG A 70 19.32 7.05 15.92
N MET A 71 19.61 5.79 15.57
CA MET A 71 20.80 5.08 16.07
C MET A 71 22.09 5.84 15.79
N ARG A 72 22.29 6.31 14.54
CA ARG A 72 23.49 7.09 14.16
C ARG A 72 23.61 8.41 14.95
N ARG A 73 22.49 9.08 15.26
CA ARG A 73 22.48 10.28 16.10
C ARG A 73 22.90 9.95 17.53
N THR A 74 22.39 8.85 18.09
CA THR A 74 22.76 8.38 19.44
C THR A 74 24.24 8.00 19.54
N LEU A 75 24.81 7.35 18.52
CA LEU A 75 26.21 6.91 18.53
C LEU A 75 27.24 8.03 18.27
N ARG A 76 26.81 9.20 17.81
CA ARG A 76 27.66 10.38 17.62
C ARG A 76 27.71 11.31 18.84
N GLY A 77 26.99 10.95 19.91
CA GLY A 77 26.96 11.68 21.18
C GLY A 77 28.24 11.53 21.99
#